data_AF-A0A3D4GZJ3-F1
#
_entry.id   AF-A0A3D4GZJ3-F1
#
_cell.length_a   1.000
_cell.length_b   1.000
_cell.length_c   1.000
_cell.angle_alpha   90.00
_cell.angle_beta   90.00
_cell.angle_gamma   90.00
#
_symmetry.space_group_name_H-M   'P 1'
#
loop_
_entity.id
_entity.type
_entity.pdbx_description
1 polymer ?
#
loop_
_entity_poly.entity_id
_entity_poly.type
_entity_poly.pdbx_seq_one_letter_code
_entity_poly.pdbx_strand_id
1 'polypeptide(L)'
;MIRPVNQLFFAALALFLCFTLPLISLGVDDIRMADVFSADEALAAATLRYLYQGGTFQLETFSYGGLFYYLPLFCLKVLGLFQEVTDRVVLVTLRMMCMVSGLGCLWCTFLLGRKISGNSAGVLAAFLLLVTPTFLR
;
A
#
# COMPACT_ATOMS: atom_id res chain seq x y z
N MET A 1 -22.00 17.35 -13.63
CA MET A 1 -22.95 16.97 -12.56
C MET A 1 -22.57 15.58 -12.05
N ILE A 2 -21.90 15.48 -10.90
CA ILE A 2 -21.49 14.19 -10.32
C ILE A 2 -22.75 13.54 -9.73
N ARG A 3 -23.10 12.32 -10.16
CA ARG A 3 -24.25 11.59 -9.60
C ARG A 3 -23.99 11.29 -8.11
N PRO A 4 -24.99 11.35 -7.22
CA PRO A 4 -24.81 11.20 -5.77
C PRO A 4 -24.10 9.89 -5.37
N VAL A 5 -24.28 8.83 -6.17
CA VAL A 5 -23.61 7.54 -5.94
C VAL A 5 -22.08 7.63 -6.05
N ASN A 6 -21.56 8.50 -6.91
CA ASN A 6 -20.12 8.71 -7.02
C ASN A 6 -19.56 9.44 -5.79
N GLN A 7 -20.34 10.32 -5.17
CA GLN A 7 -19.92 11.04 -3.95
C GLN A 7 -19.68 10.07 -2.79
N LEU A 8 -20.54 9.06 -2.64
CA LEU A 8 -20.40 8.04 -1.60
C LEU A 8 -19.13 7.20 -1.79
N PHE A 9 -18.81 6.84 -3.04
CA PHE A 9 -17.57 6.13 -3.32
C PHE A 9 -16.32 6.99 -3.01
N PHE A 10 -16.33 8.27 -3.37
CA PHE A 10 -15.25 9.18 -2.99
C PHE A 10 -15.15 9.37 -1.47
N ALA A 11 -16.26 9.36 -0.74
CA ALA A 11 -16.25 9.35 0.72
C ALA A 11 -15.58 8.09 1.27
N ALA A 12 -15.82 6.91 0.69
CA ALA A 12 -15.13 5.67 1.08
C ALA A 12 -13.62 5.77 0.86
N LEU A 13 -13.17 6.31 -0.28
CA LEU A 13 -11.74 6.54 -0.54
C LEU A 13 -11.14 7.55 0.46
N ALA A 14 -11.85 8.63 0.74
CA ALA A 14 -11.39 9.63 1.71
C ALA A 14 -11.27 9.02 3.11
N LEU A 15 -12.23 8.20 3.53
CA LEU A 15 -12.18 7.49 4.82
C LEU A 15 -10.98 6.53 4.89
N PHE A 16 -10.73 5.77 3.82
CA PHE A 16 -9.55 4.91 3.73
C PHE A 16 -8.25 5.70 3.90
N LEU A 17 -8.13 6.84 3.20
CA LEU A 17 -6.95 7.70 3.30
C LEU A 17 -6.82 8.32 4.68
N CYS A 18 -7.90 8.86 5.25
CA CYS A 18 -7.88 9.43 6.60
C CYS A 18 -7.44 8.43 7.67
N PHE A 19 -7.78 7.15 7.49
CA PHE A 19 -7.36 6.09 8.39
C PHE A 19 -5.92 5.64 8.17
N THR A 20 -5.51 5.43 6.91
CA THR A 20 -4.21 4.82 6.58
C THR A 20 -3.05 5.81 6.57
N LEU A 21 -3.28 7.06 6.14
CA LEU A 21 -2.20 8.05 6.00
C LEU A 21 -1.44 8.32 7.31
N PRO A 22 -2.10 8.46 8.49
CA PRO A 22 -1.40 8.64 9.75
C PRO A 22 -0.57 7.42 10.18
N LEU A 23 -0.92 6.22 9.72
CA LEU A 23 -0.22 4.98 10.08
C LEU A 23 1.10 4.84 9.31
N ILE A 24 1.23 5.51 8.15
CA ILE A 24 2.42 5.39 7.30
C ILE A 24 3.69 5.80 8.05
N SER A 25 3.62 6.83 8.90
CA SER A 25 4.77 7.37 9.64
C SER A 25 5.03 6.68 10.98
N LEU A 26 4.24 5.69 11.39
CA LEU A 26 4.34 5.11 12.72
C LEU A 26 5.46 4.07 12.83
N GLY A 27 6.46 4.29 13.68
CA GLY A 27 7.53 3.31 13.91
C GLY A 27 8.44 3.08 12.69
N VAL A 28 8.64 4.13 11.88
CA VAL A 28 9.46 4.06 10.65
C VAL A 28 10.94 4.39 10.85
N ASP A 29 11.36 4.70 12.07
CA ASP A 29 12.73 5.19 12.30
C ASP A 29 13.80 4.11 12.15
N ASP A 30 13.45 2.85 12.42
CA ASP A 30 14.32 1.68 12.30
C ASP A 30 13.49 0.47 11.84
N ILE A 31 14.00 -0.32 10.89
CA ILE A 31 13.37 -1.58 10.44
C ILE A 31 13.14 -2.55 11.61
N ARG A 32 14.02 -2.54 12.61
CA ARG A 32 13.86 -3.36 13.83
C ARG A 32 12.65 -2.94 14.67
N MET A 33 12.24 -1.67 14.60
CA MET A 33 11.00 -1.24 15.25
C MET A 33 9.77 -1.74 14.50
N ALA A 34 9.83 -1.82 13.16
CA ALA A 34 8.74 -2.38 12.36
C ALA A 34 8.49 -3.87 12.69
N ASP A 35 9.53 -4.62 13.05
CA ASP A 35 9.46 -6.04 13.43
C ASP A 35 8.52 -6.30 14.62
N VAL A 36 8.41 -5.34 15.54
CA VAL A 36 7.49 -5.41 16.69
C VAL A 36 6.02 -5.41 16.25
N PHE A 37 5.70 -4.73 15.15
CA PHE A 37 4.33 -4.60 14.63
C PHE A 37 4.02 -5.66 13.57
N SER A 38 5.01 -5.97 12.71
CA SER A 38 4.87 -6.90 11.60
C SER A 38 6.25 -7.42 11.16
N ALA A 39 6.51 -8.70 11.47
CA ALA A 39 7.72 -9.38 11.02
C ALA A 39 7.83 -9.44 9.50
N ASP A 40 6.70 -9.61 8.80
CA ASP A 40 6.63 -9.62 7.34
C ASP A 40 7.03 -8.27 6.74
N GLU A 41 6.61 -7.17 7.37
CA GLU A 41 7.00 -5.82 6.95
C GLU A 41 8.50 -5.59 7.13
N ALA A 42 9.04 -5.97 8.30
CA ALA A 42 10.45 -5.82 8.61
C ALA A 42 11.33 -6.65 7.65
N LEU A 43 10.93 -7.89 7.37
CA LEU A 43 11.60 -8.74 6.40
C LEU A 43 11.55 -8.12 5.00
N ALA A 44 10.39 -7.65 4.55
CA ALA A 44 10.24 -7.02 3.25
C ALA A 44 11.09 -5.75 3.10
N ALA A 45 11.13 -4.92 4.14
CA ALA A 45 11.95 -3.71 4.18
C ALA A 45 13.46 -4.05 4.17
N ALA A 46 13.89 -5.06 4.93
CA ALA A 46 15.27 -5.53 4.93
C ALA A 46 15.70 -6.06 3.55
N THR A 47 14.83 -6.84 2.88
CA THR A 47 15.07 -7.30 1.51
C THR A 47 15.19 -6.12 0.54
N LEU A 48 14.30 -5.13 0.61
CA LEU A 48 14.36 -3.94 -0.24
C LEU A 48 15.65 -3.14 -0.02
N ARG A 49 16.08 -2.98 1.24
CA ARG A 49 17.34 -2.30 1.57
C ARG A 49 18.53 -3.04 0.98
N TYR A 50 18.56 -4.36 1.10
CA TYR A 50 19.60 -5.20 0.51
C TYR A 50 19.64 -5.07 -1.02
N LEU A 51 18.50 -5.19 -1.71
CA LEU A 51 18.42 -5.02 -3.17
C LEU A 51 18.88 -3.62 -3.61
N TYR A 52 18.48 -2.59 -2.87
CA TYR A 52 18.86 -1.22 -3.16
C TYR A 52 20.37 -1.00 -3.00
N GLN A 53 20.95 -1.42 -1.86
CA GLN A 53 22.38 -1.25 -1.58
C GLN A 53 23.27 -2.12 -2.46
N GLY A 54 22.85 -3.35 -2.75
CA GLY A 54 23.58 -4.28 -3.60
C GLY A 54 23.46 -3.99 -5.09
N GLY A 55 22.57 -3.07 -5.50
CA GLY A 55 22.34 -2.75 -6.91
C GLY A 55 21.78 -3.90 -7.74
N THR A 56 21.33 -4.98 -7.09
CA THR A 56 20.86 -6.22 -7.73
C THR A 56 19.33 -6.27 -7.78
N PHE A 57 18.81 -7.05 -8.72
CA PHE A 57 17.38 -7.41 -8.79
C PHE A 57 17.15 -8.88 -8.41
N GLN A 58 18.17 -9.60 -7.97
CA GLN A 58 18.05 -10.99 -7.58
C GLN A 58 17.52 -11.10 -6.15
N LEU A 59 16.31 -11.63 -6.02
CA LEU A 59 15.72 -11.98 -4.72
C LEU A 59 16.34 -13.29 -4.21
N GLU A 60 16.85 -13.28 -2.98
CA GLU A 60 17.34 -14.50 -2.33
C GLU A 60 16.20 -15.46 -1.95
N THR A 61 15.05 -14.89 -1.58
CA THR A 61 13.85 -15.65 -1.19
C THR A 61 12.60 -15.08 -1.87
N PHE A 62 11.87 -15.93 -2.58
CA PHE A 62 10.60 -15.58 -3.24
C PHE A 62 9.39 -15.83 -2.33
N SER A 63 9.40 -15.26 -1.13
CA SER A 63 8.25 -15.37 -0.20
C SER A 63 7.02 -14.63 -0.72
N TYR A 64 7.23 -13.57 -1.51
CA TYR A 64 6.18 -12.80 -2.18
C TYR A 64 6.47 -12.69 -3.69
N GLY A 65 5.43 -12.40 -4.48
CA GLY A 65 5.58 -12.18 -5.92
C GLY A 65 6.51 -10.99 -6.23
N GLY A 66 7.33 -11.11 -7.27
CA GLY A 66 8.40 -10.13 -7.55
C GLY A 66 7.94 -8.68 -7.71
N LEU A 67 6.71 -8.43 -8.18
CA LEU A 67 6.13 -7.08 -8.27
C LEU A 67 6.09 -6.35 -6.91
N PHE A 68 5.88 -7.10 -5.83
CA PHE A 68 5.86 -6.55 -4.48
C PHE A 68 7.20 -5.92 -4.09
N TYR A 69 8.32 -6.43 -4.61
CA TYR A 69 9.65 -5.91 -4.34
C TYR A 69 10.14 -4.93 -5.41
N TYR A 70 9.91 -5.24 -6.69
CA TYR A 70 10.47 -4.45 -7.78
C TYR A 70 9.85 -3.06 -7.90
N LEU A 71 8.56 -2.92 -7.59
CA LEU A 71 7.89 -1.63 -7.69
C LEU A 71 8.34 -0.64 -6.60
N PRO A 72 8.38 -1.01 -5.30
CA PRO A 72 9.02 -0.16 -4.29
C PRO A 72 10.51 0.08 -4.57
N LEU A 73 11.27 -0.93 -5.02
CA LEU A 73 12.69 -0.77 -5.35
C LEU A 73 12.90 0.27 -6.45
N PHE A 74 12.07 0.25 -7.50
CA PHE A 74 12.12 1.26 -8.55
C PHE A 74 11.87 2.66 -7.96
N CYS A 75 10.86 2.82 -7.11
CA CYS A 75 10.59 4.09 -6.43
C CYS A 75 11.77 4.54 -5.55
N LEU A 76 12.41 3.63 -4.81
CA LEU A 76 13.59 3.93 -4.01
C LEU A 76 14.77 4.37 -4.88
N LYS A 77 15.00 3.73 -6.04
CA LYS A 77 16.03 4.15 -7.00
C LYS A 77 15.79 5.57 -7.52
N VAL A 78 14.53 5.93 -7.80
CA VAL A 78 14.18 7.30 -8.23
C VAL A 78 14.36 8.29 -7.08
N LEU A 79 13.86 7.97 -5.87
CA LEU A 79 13.98 8.83 -4.69
C LEU A 79 15.45 9.02 -4.27
N GLY A 80 16.27 7.99 -4.43
CA GLY A 80 17.71 8.01 -4.17
C GLY A 80 18.50 8.98 -5.04
N LEU A 81 17.93 9.48 -6.14
CA LEU A 81 18.51 10.55 -6.94
C LEU A 81 18.40 11.93 -6.26
N PHE A 82 17.48 12.09 -5.31
CA PHE A 82 17.15 13.38 -4.67
C PHE A 82 17.49 13.42 -3.18
N GLN A 83 17.53 12.27 -2.50
CA GLN A 83 17.78 12.18 -1.06
C GLN A 83 18.46 10.86 -0.68
N GLU A 84 19.05 10.80 0.51
CA GLU A 84 19.57 9.56 1.07
C GLU A 84 18.44 8.57 1.40
N VAL A 85 18.60 7.30 1.00
CA VAL A 85 17.63 6.24 1.26
C VAL A 85 17.93 5.59 2.61
N THR A 86 17.30 6.15 3.65
CA THR A 86 17.34 5.64 5.03
C THR A 86 16.25 4.58 5.25
N ASP A 87 16.28 3.87 6.39
CA ASP A 87 15.24 2.90 6.78
C ASP A 87 13.84 3.49 6.78
N ARG A 88 13.72 4.73 7.24
CA ARG A 88 12.50 5.51 7.16
C ARG A 88 11.98 5.64 5.73
N VAL A 89 12.86 5.97 4.78
CA VAL A 89 12.47 6.10 3.36
C VAL A 89 12.01 4.75 2.80
N VAL A 90 12.69 3.66 3.16
CA VAL A 90 12.32 2.29 2.74
C VAL A 90 10.93 1.92 3.26
N LEU A 91 10.69 2.03 4.57
CA LEU A 91 9.43 1.67 5.20
C LEU A 91 8.27 2.54 4.70
N VAL A 92 8.46 3.86 4.63
CA VAL A 92 7.45 4.78 4.10
C VAL A 92 7.11 4.42 2.65
N THR A 93 8.12 4.13 1.81
CA THR A 93 7.88 3.75 0.42
C THR A 93 7.08 2.45 0.33
N LEU A 94 7.43 1.44 1.12
CA LEU A 94 6.70 0.17 1.16
C LEU A 94 5.23 0.37 1.56
N ARG A 95 4.99 1.10 2.66
CA ARG A 95 3.62 1.40 3.13
C ARG A 95 2.81 2.24 2.15
N MET A 96 3.44 3.21 1.48
CA MET A 96 2.79 3.97 0.41
C MET A 96 2.34 3.06 -0.73
N MET A 97 3.16 2.05 -1.11
CA MET A 97 2.77 1.08 -2.14
C MET A 97 1.64 0.17 -1.68
N CYS A 98 1.62 -0.26 -0.42
CA CYS A 98 0.49 -0.98 0.16
C CYS A 98 -0.79 -0.14 0.17
N MET A 99 -0.71 1.13 0.59
CA MET A 99 -1.84 2.06 0.57
C MET A 99 -2.38 2.27 -0.86
N VAL A 100 -1.51 2.50 -1.85
CA VAL A 100 -1.90 2.64 -3.26
C VAL A 100 -2.55 1.35 -3.78
N SER A 101 -2.03 0.19 -3.40
CA SER A 101 -2.62 -1.11 -3.74
C SER A 101 -4.02 -1.26 -3.12
N GLY A 102 -4.21 -0.81 -1.88
CA GLY A 102 -5.51 -0.75 -1.21
C GLY A 102 -6.50 0.15 -1.95
N LEU A 103 -6.10 1.36 -2.34
CA LEU A 103 -6.93 2.24 -3.18
C LEU A 103 -7.33 1.57 -4.49
N GLY A 104 -6.38 0.91 -5.15
CA GLY A 104 -6.64 0.13 -6.36
C GLY A 104 -7.65 -1.00 -6.12
N CYS A 105 -7.56 -1.69 -4.99
CA CYS A 105 -8.48 -2.76 -4.62
C CYS A 105 -9.91 -2.23 -4.37
N LEU A 106 -10.07 -1.11 -3.67
CA LEU A 106 -11.37 -0.45 -3.49
C LEU A 106 -11.98 -0.02 -4.83
N TRP A 107 -11.15 0.57 -5.70
CA TRP A 107 -11.57 0.99 -7.03
C TRP A 107 -12.03 -0.20 -7.88
N CYS A 108 -11.25 -1.27 -7.95
CA CYS A 108 -11.60 -2.48 -8.69
C CYS A 108 -12.88 -3.13 -8.13
N THR A 109 -13.01 -3.21 -6.81
CA THR A 109 -14.22 -3.74 -6.13
C THR A 109 -15.46 -2.93 -6.50
N PHE A 110 -15.35 -1.60 -6.48
CA PHE A 110 -16.44 -0.71 -6.92
C PHE A 110 -16.80 -0.93 -8.39
N LEU A 111 -15.82 -1.01 -9.29
CA LEU A 111 -16.04 -1.22 -10.72
C LEU A 111 -16.72 -2.57 -11.00
N LEU A 112 -16.28 -3.64 -10.32
CA LEU A 112 -16.86 -4.97 -10.45
C LEU A 112 -18.30 -5.01 -9.95
N GLY A 113 -18.56 -4.52 -8.73
CA GLY A 113 -19.92 -4.46 -8.20
C GLY A 113 -20.86 -3.60 -9.05
N ARG A 114 -20.34 -2.47 -9.58
CA ARG A 114 -21.05 -1.61 -10.51
C ARG A 114 -21.40 -2.33 -11.82
N LYS A 115 -20.45 -3.08 -12.38
CA LYS A 115 -20.63 -3.80 -13.66
C LYS A 115 -21.67 -4.93 -13.54
N ILE A 116 -21.73 -5.61 -12.40
CA ILE A 116 -22.60 -6.77 -12.20
C ILE A 116 -24.02 -6.36 -11.79
N SER A 117 -24.17 -5.42 -10.85
CA SER A 117 -25.46 -5.14 -10.21
C SER A 117 -25.80 -3.64 -10.12
N GLY A 118 -25.06 -2.80 -10.84
CA GLY A 118 -25.31 -1.35 -10.90
C GLY A 118 -24.60 -0.56 -9.80
N ASN A 119 -24.69 0.78 -9.89
CA ASN A 119 -23.83 1.69 -9.12
C ASN A 119 -23.94 1.50 -7.59
N SER A 120 -25.16 1.30 -7.06
CA SER A 120 -25.36 1.14 -5.62
C SER A 120 -24.69 -0.12 -5.07
N ALA A 121 -24.68 -1.21 -5.84
CA ALA A 121 -23.99 -2.44 -5.47
C ALA A 121 -22.47 -2.26 -5.45
N GLY A 122 -21.92 -1.50 -6.40
CA GLY A 122 -20.50 -1.14 -6.41
C GLY A 122 -20.08 -0.36 -5.15
N VAL A 123 -20.87 0.63 -4.74
CA VAL A 123 -20.61 1.40 -3.51
C VAL A 123 -20.69 0.50 -2.28
N LEU A 124 -21.75 -0.31 -2.17
CA LEU A 124 -21.93 -1.23 -1.05
C LEU A 124 -20.75 -2.21 -0.95
N ALA A 125 -20.31 -2.80 -2.07
CA ALA A 125 -19.18 -3.72 -2.09
C ALA A 125 -17.87 -3.04 -1.63
N ALA A 126 -17.59 -1.82 -2.09
CA ALA A 126 -16.41 -1.07 -1.67
C ALA A 126 -16.45 -0.70 -0.17
N PHE A 127 -17.63 -0.31 0.35
CA PHE A 127 -17.80 -0.04 1.79
C PHE A 127 -17.64 -1.30 2.63
N LEU A 128 -18.22 -2.42 2.20
CA LEU A 128 -18.08 -3.70 2.89
C LEU A 128 -16.60 -4.12 2.96
N LEU A 129 -15.85 -3.97 1.87
CA LEU A 129 -14.41 -4.21 1.88
C LEU A 129 -13.67 -3.26 2.83
N LEU A 130 -13.97 -1.96 2.76
CA LEU A 130 -13.33 -0.92 3.58
C LEU A 130 -13.45 -1.20 5.09
N VAL A 131 -14.59 -1.70 5.57
CA VAL A 131 -14.80 -1.96 7.00
C VAL A 131 -14.22 -3.30 7.46
N THR A 132 -13.66 -4.12 6.56
CA THR A 132 -13.03 -5.37 6.98
C THR A 132 -11.71 -5.09 7.71
N PRO A 133 -11.51 -5.62 8.93
CA PRO A 133 -10.27 -5.38 9.70
C PRO A 133 -9.01 -5.84 8.97
N THR A 134 -9.11 -6.93 8.20
CA THR A 134 -8.00 -7.46 7.40
C THR A 134 -7.55 -6.52 6.29
N PHE A 135 -8.46 -5.71 5.75
CA PHE A 135 -8.14 -4.77 4.68
C PHE A 135 -7.56 -3.45 5.20
N LEU A 136 -7.92 -3.06 6.43
CA LEU A 136 -7.42 -1.85 7.08
C LEU A 136 -6.08 -2.04 7.80
N ARG A 137 -5.64 -3.28 7.97
CA ARG A 137 -4.37 -3.65 8.60
C ARG A 137 -3.26 -3.74 7.55
#